data_AF-A0A9W7CQG8-F1
#
_entry.id   AF-A0A9W7CQG8-F1
#
_cell.length_a   1.000
_cell.length_b   1.000
_cell.length_c   1.000
_cell.angle_alpha   90.00
_cell.angle_beta   90.00
_cell.angle_gamma   90.00
#
_symmetry.space_group_name_H-M   'P 1'
#
loop_
_entity.id
_entity.type
_entity.pdbx_description
1 polymer ?
#
loop_
_entity_poly.entity_id
_entity_poly.type
_entity_poly.pdbx_seq_one_letter_code
_entity_poly.pdbx_strand_id
1 'polypeptide(L)'
;MPDQFKVEPDANILSKIKAIPLLSVRVPLELVGKSALGDDTVNTLMMKMFAGQVNIVVINTSVIGNIMNGFMPVESMRNLFTGVSTKKILIPVICGKNHWCSIMMDLVMKDVCIYDPMNSSYGVNLRPIADKLTMMVPDAAPRRYRVRAYQSDLGVQIDSYNCGVYMLVAFEVFVGTENISQLSRKELQYLRYRYLCMCLN
;
A
#
# COMPACT_ATOMS: atom_id res chain seq x y z
N MET A 1 -20.19 -2.67 -3.33
CA MET A 1 -18.89 -3.36 -3.27
C MET A 1 -18.78 -4.34 -4.42
N PRO A 2 -17.82 -4.14 -5.35
CA PRO A 2 -17.56 -5.06 -6.47
C PRO A 2 -17.18 -6.46 -5.98
N ASP A 3 -17.36 -7.47 -6.83
CA ASP A 3 -17.28 -8.88 -6.43
C ASP A 3 -15.88 -9.28 -5.92
N GLN A 4 -14.82 -8.74 -6.52
CA GLN A 4 -13.42 -9.02 -6.12
C GLN A 4 -13.07 -8.46 -4.72
N PHE A 5 -13.85 -7.49 -4.23
CA PHE A 5 -13.72 -6.96 -2.89
C PHE A 5 -14.67 -7.64 -1.90
N LYS A 6 -15.54 -8.57 -2.32
CA LYS A 6 -16.44 -9.26 -1.38
C LYS A 6 -15.66 -10.24 -0.51
N VAL A 7 -16.16 -10.44 0.72
CA VAL A 7 -15.62 -11.40 1.68
C VAL A 7 -16.82 -12.03 2.37
N GLU A 8 -16.78 -13.34 2.56
CA GLU A 8 -17.84 -14.03 3.28
C GLU A 8 -17.86 -13.61 4.75
N PRO A 9 -19.05 -13.35 5.34
CA PRO A 9 -19.15 -13.05 6.75
C PRO A 9 -18.59 -14.20 7.61
N ASP A 10 -17.56 -13.92 8.38
CA ASP A 10 -17.02 -14.86 9.37
C ASP A 10 -17.87 -14.82 10.64
N ALA A 11 -18.70 -15.85 10.84
CA ALA A 11 -19.55 -16.01 12.01
C ALA A 11 -18.76 -16.09 13.34
N ASN A 12 -17.48 -16.46 13.27
CA ASN A 12 -16.58 -16.60 14.42
C ASN A 12 -15.66 -15.39 14.59
N ILE A 13 -15.87 -14.29 13.84
CA ILE A 13 -14.97 -13.14 13.91
C ILE A 13 -14.83 -12.58 15.34
N LEU A 14 -15.93 -12.53 16.09
CA LEU A 14 -15.92 -12.03 17.46
C LEU A 14 -15.14 -12.94 18.41
N SER A 15 -15.24 -14.27 18.25
CA SER A 15 -14.46 -15.20 19.08
C SER A 15 -12.98 -15.14 18.73
N LYS A 16 -12.64 -15.03 17.44
CA LYS A 16 -11.26 -14.81 16.98
C LYS A 16 -10.67 -13.53 17.56
N ILE A 17 -11.39 -12.40 17.51
CA ILE A 17 -10.94 -11.13 18.09
C ILE A 17 -10.72 -11.25 19.60
N LYS A 18 -11.65 -11.90 20.33
CA LYS A 18 -11.53 -12.11 21.78
C LYS A 18 -10.36 -13.01 22.17
N ALA A 19 -9.97 -13.92 21.28
CA ALA A 19 -8.84 -14.82 21.51
C ALA A 19 -7.48 -14.13 21.30
N ILE A 20 -7.45 -12.90 20.77
CA ILE A 20 -6.18 -12.22 20.53
C ILE A 20 -5.58 -11.74 21.85
N PRO A 21 -4.32 -12.10 22.18
CA PRO A 21 -3.69 -11.64 23.41
C PRO A 21 -3.57 -10.11 23.45
N LEU A 22 -3.98 -9.49 24.56
CA LEU A 22 -3.94 -8.03 24.74
C LEU A 22 -2.55 -7.41 24.57
N LEU A 23 -1.50 -8.18 24.85
CA LEU A 23 -0.09 -7.77 24.74
C LEU A 23 0.60 -8.31 23.48
N SER A 24 -0.15 -8.93 22.56
CA SER A 24 0.40 -9.30 21.27
C SER A 24 0.75 -8.02 20.51
N VAL A 25 1.99 -7.90 20.04
CA VAL A 25 2.42 -6.79 19.17
C VAL A 25 1.76 -6.89 17.78
N ARG A 26 1.09 -8.02 17.48
CA ARG A 26 0.65 -8.41 16.13
C ARG A 26 -0.86 -8.31 15.92
N VAL A 27 -1.56 -7.41 16.62
CA VAL A 27 -3.02 -7.39 16.55
C VAL A 27 -3.51 -6.38 15.52
N PRO A 28 -4.37 -6.79 14.57
CA PRO A 28 -5.09 -5.87 13.69
C PRO A 28 -6.19 -5.08 14.44
N LEU A 29 -5.97 -4.68 15.71
CA LEU A 29 -6.90 -3.83 16.45
C LEU A 29 -7.13 -2.51 15.72
N GLU A 30 -6.11 -2.06 14.99
CA GLU A 30 -6.19 -0.91 14.09
C GLU A 30 -7.27 -1.11 13.03
N LEU A 31 -7.51 -2.33 12.52
CA LEU A 31 -8.58 -2.60 11.55
C LEU A 31 -9.97 -2.60 12.19
N VAL A 32 -10.07 -2.95 13.48
CA VAL A 32 -11.33 -2.90 14.25
C VAL A 32 -11.67 -1.48 14.69
N GLY A 33 -10.67 -0.71 15.08
CA GLY A 33 -10.80 0.67 15.57
C GLY A 33 -10.83 1.71 14.44
N LYS A 34 -10.95 2.99 14.82
CA LYS A 34 -10.74 4.14 13.93
C LYS A 34 -9.31 4.66 14.04
N SER A 35 -8.34 3.75 13.94
CA SER A 35 -6.92 4.08 14.02
C SER A 35 -6.28 4.02 12.65
N ALA A 36 -5.19 4.76 12.43
CA ALA A 36 -4.35 4.55 11.26
C ALA A 36 -3.76 3.14 11.29
N LEU A 37 -3.46 2.58 10.13
CA LEU A 37 -2.78 1.28 10.05
C LEU A 37 -1.30 1.46 10.41
N GLY A 38 -0.75 0.50 11.13
CA GLY A 38 0.66 0.39 11.44
C GLY A 38 1.42 -0.43 10.40
N ASP A 39 2.75 -0.35 10.48
CA ASP A 39 3.69 -1.03 9.57
C ASP A 39 3.43 -2.54 9.48
N ASP A 40 3.24 -3.20 10.62
CA ASP A 40 3.02 -4.66 10.68
C ASP A 40 1.70 -5.08 10.02
N THR A 41 0.64 -4.31 10.25
CA THR A 41 -0.68 -4.52 9.62
C THR A 41 -0.55 -4.39 8.09
N VAL A 42 0.09 -3.31 7.62
CA VAL A 42 0.33 -3.08 6.18
C VAL A 42 1.16 -4.20 5.57
N ASN A 43 2.31 -4.55 6.17
CA ASN A 43 3.17 -5.61 5.67
C ASN A 43 2.45 -6.96 5.59
N THR A 44 1.66 -7.31 6.62
CA THR A 44 0.88 -8.55 6.66
C THR A 44 -0.12 -8.60 5.51
N LEU A 45 -0.86 -7.52 5.29
CA LEU A 45 -1.86 -7.42 4.24
C LEU A 45 -1.23 -7.42 2.85
N MET A 46 -0.14 -6.68 2.65
CA MET A 46 0.60 -6.66 1.40
C MET A 46 1.11 -8.06 1.02
N MET A 47 1.64 -8.81 2.00
CA MET A 47 2.07 -10.19 1.78
C MET A 47 0.89 -11.10 1.42
N LYS A 48 -0.22 -11.04 2.16
CA LYS A 48 -1.40 -11.88 1.90
C LYS A 48 -2.05 -11.60 0.55
N MET A 49 -2.12 -10.33 0.13
CA MET A 49 -2.79 -9.95 -1.11
C MET A 49 -1.92 -10.13 -2.35
N PHE A 50 -0.61 -9.91 -2.26
CA PHE A 50 0.22 -9.74 -3.44
C PHE A 50 1.42 -10.67 -3.54
N ALA A 51 1.95 -11.22 -2.44
CA ALA A 51 3.21 -11.99 -2.49
C ALA A 51 3.12 -13.30 -3.28
N GLY A 52 1.92 -13.88 -3.41
CA GLY A 52 1.68 -15.07 -4.23
C GLY A 52 1.70 -14.80 -5.74
N GLN A 53 1.71 -13.54 -6.17
CA GLN A 53 1.60 -13.17 -7.58
C GLN A 53 3.00 -13.05 -8.21
N VAL A 54 3.31 -13.91 -9.20
CA VAL A 54 4.65 -14.00 -9.83
C VAL A 54 5.14 -12.66 -10.40
N ASN A 55 4.21 -11.83 -10.89
CA ASN A 55 4.48 -10.57 -11.55
C ASN A 55 4.52 -9.36 -10.59
N ILE A 56 4.45 -9.58 -9.27
CA ILE A 56 4.47 -8.52 -8.28
C ILE A 56 5.69 -8.65 -7.36
N VAL A 57 6.28 -7.51 -7.02
CA VAL A 57 7.23 -7.37 -5.92
C VAL A 57 6.62 -6.43 -4.88
N VAL A 58 6.54 -6.89 -3.64
CA VAL A 58 6.11 -6.09 -2.50
C VAL A 58 7.35 -5.60 -1.76
N ILE A 59 7.43 -4.30 -1.49
CA ILE A 59 8.47 -3.74 -0.63
C ILE A 59 7.95 -3.64 0.80
N ASN A 60 8.75 -4.14 1.74
CA ASN A 60 8.45 -4.04 3.16
C ASN A 60 8.57 -2.58 3.64
N THR A 61 7.64 -2.14 4.49
CA THR A 61 7.58 -0.75 4.98
C THR A 61 8.86 -0.32 5.72
N SER A 62 9.57 -1.23 6.38
CA SER A 62 10.82 -0.91 7.09
C SER A 62 11.94 -0.40 6.17
N VAL A 63 11.99 -0.90 4.93
CA VAL A 63 13.02 -0.50 3.95
C VAL A 63 12.84 0.95 3.57
N ILE A 64 11.64 1.30 3.09
CA ILE A 64 11.35 2.66 2.66
C ILE A 64 11.22 3.61 3.86
N GLY A 65 10.74 3.14 5.01
CA GLY A 65 10.69 3.91 6.25
C GLY A 65 12.07 4.38 6.70
N ASN A 66 13.11 3.55 6.62
CA ASN A 66 14.48 3.97 6.92
C ASN A 66 14.98 5.06 5.97
N ILE A 67 14.57 5.03 4.70
CA ILE A 67 14.91 6.05 3.71
C ILE A 67 14.16 7.35 3.97
N MET A 68 12.85 7.27 4.23
CA MET A 68 12.01 8.44 4.55
C MET A 68 12.50 9.18 5.79
N ASN A 69 13.04 8.46 6.76
CA ASN A 69 13.59 9.03 8.00
C ASN A 69 15.07 9.45 7.88
N GLY A 70 15.70 9.27 6.70
CA GLY A 70 17.09 9.65 6.47
C GLY A 70 18.14 8.73 7.10
N PHE A 71 17.74 7.55 7.61
CA PHE A 71 18.67 6.56 8.15
C PHE A 71 19.41 5.79 7.06
N MET A 72 18.84 5.71 5.85
CA MET A 72 19.44 5.03 4.71
C MET A 72 19.31 5.87 3.43
N PRO A 73 20.32 5.83 2.54
CA PRO A 73 20.19 6.42 1.21
C PRO A 73 19.20 5.62 0.36
N VAL A 74 18.54 6.28 -0.60
CA VAL A 74 17.59 5.62 -1.53
C VAL A 74 18.27 4.50 -2.31
N GLU A 75 19.57 4.66 -2.61
CA GLU A 75 20.45 3.75 -3.32
C GLU A 75 20.56 2.36 -2.66
N SER A 76 20.26 2.25 -1.36
CA SER A 76 20.22 0.98 -0.63
C SER A 76 19.17 0.00 -1.17
N MET A 77 18.14 0.49 -1.89
CA MET A 77 17.11 -0.36 -2.49
C MET A 77 17.56 -1.03 -3.79
N ARG A 78 18.72 -0.69 -4.35
CA ARG A 78 19.18 -1.20 -5.66
C ARG A 78 19.14 -2.71 -5.77
N ASN A 79 19.55 -3.42 -4.71
CA ASN A 79 19.60 -4.88 -4.71
C ASN A 79 18.20 -5.50 -4.83
N LEU A 80 17.15 -4.80 -4.36
CA LEU A 80 15.76 -5.27 -4.47
C LEU A 80 15.22 -5.24 -5.90
N PHE A 81 15.86 -4.47 -6.78
CA PHE A 81 15.46 -4.33 -8.19
C PHE A 81 16.35 -5.13 -9.14
N THR A 82 17.38 -5.79 -8.62
CA THR A 82 18.34 -6.54 -9.45
C THR A 82 17.63 -7.73 -10.10
N GLY A 83 17.68 -7.81 -11.44
CA GLY A 83 17.02 -8.87 -12.20
C GLY A 83 15.49 -8.72 -12.32
N VAL A 84 14.91 -7.63 -11.84
CA VAL A 84 13.46 -7.37 -11.91
C VAL A 84 13.19 -6.43 -13.09
N SER A 85 12.72 -6.95 -14.24
CA SER A 85 12.46 -6.13 -15.44
C SER A 85 11.02 -6.20 -15.96
N THR A 86 10.24 -7.20 -15.56
CA THR A 86 8.89 -7.47 -16.10
C THR A 86 7.79 -7.46 -15.04
N LYS A 87 8.07 -6.88 -13.87
CA LYS A 87 7.16 -6.91 -12.71
C LYS A 87 6.57 -5.55 -12.40
N LYS A 88 5.47 -5.55 -11.63
CA LYS A 88 5.01 -4.39 -10.88
C LYS A 88 5.65 -4.39 -9.49
N ILE A 89 6.12 -3.24 -9.03
CA ILE A 89 6.69 -3.07 -7.69
C ILE A 89 5.74 -2.18 -6.88
N LEU A 90 5.30 -2.68 -5.73
CA LEU A 90 4.38 -1.97 -4.83
C LEU A 90 5.14 -1.53 -3.59
N ILE A 91 5.16 -0.22 -3.33
CA ILE A 91 5.94 0.40 -2.26
C ILE A 91 5.00 1.21 -1.36
N PRO A 92 4.59 0.67 -0.20
CA PRO A 92 3.81 1.40 0.80
C PRO A 92 4.72 2.41 1.49
N VAL A 93 4.38 3.70 1.48
CA VAL A 93 5.23 4.77 2.03
C VAL A 93 4.51 5.48 3.17
N ILE A 94 5.12 5.53 4.35
CA ILE A 94 4.63 6.32 5.47
C ILE A 94 5.31 7.69 5.49
N CYS A 95 4.53 8.72 5.20
CA CYS A 95 4.93 10.12 5.25
C CYS A 95 4.62 10.71 6.63
N GLY A 96 5.52 11.52 7.18
CA GLY A 96 5.28 12.22 8.45
C GLY A 96 5.01 11.29 9.66
N LYS A 97 5.35 9.99 9.55
CA LYS A 97 5.09 8.93 10.54
C LYS A 97 3.61 8.59 10.78
N ASN A 98 2.68 9.13 9.98
CA ASN A 98 1.25 8.89 10.21
C ASN A 98 0.39 8.91 8.94
N HIS A 99 0.95 9.20 7.77
CA HIS A 99 0.20 9.32 6.53
C HIS A 99 0.68 8.30 5.49
N TRP A 100 -0.20 7.35 5.15
CA TRP A 100 0.11 6.35 4.14
C TRP A 100 -0.13 6.87 2.72
N CYS A 101 0.90 6.76 1.90
CA CYS A 101 0.88 6.95 0.46
C CYS A 101 1.40 5.69 -0.23
N SER A 102 1.29 5.62 -1.55
CA SER A 102 1.89 4.54 -2.32
C SER A 102 2.73 5.05 -3.48
N ILE A 103 3.74 4.25 -3.81
CA ILE A 103 4.43 4.29 -5.10
C ILE A 103 4.22 2.92 -5.75
N MET A 104 3.70 2.91 -6.97
CA MET A 104 3.66 1.73 -7.82
C MET A 104 4.55 1.98 -9.04
N MET A 105 5.44 1.03 -9.33
CA MET A 105 6.28 1.05 -10.52
C MET A 105 5.88 -0.12 -11.43
N ASP A 106 5.38 0.18 -12.62
CA ASP A 106 5.16 -0.81 -13.67
C ASP A 106 6.38 -0.81 -14.61
N LEU A 107 7.22 -1.84 -14.50
CA LEU A 107 8.46 -1.91 -15.28
C LEU A 107 8.24 -2.26 -16.75
N VAL A 108 7.12 -2.91 -17.07
CA VAL A 108 6.73 -3.24 -18.45
C VAL A 108 6.23 -1.98 -19.16
N MET A 109 5.29 -1.28 -18.52
CA MET A 109 4.69 -0.06 -19.06
C MET A 109 5.58 1.17 -18.87
N LYS A 110 6.67 1.04 -18.09
CA LYS A 110 7.58 2.13 -17.70
C LYS A 110 6.83 3.32 -17.09
N ASP A 111 5.82 3.03 -16.28
CA ASP A 111 4.97 4.03 -15.64
C ASP A 111 5.12 3.91 -14.12
N VAL A 112 5.29 5.05 -13.45
CA VAL A 112 5.38 5.14 -11.99
C VAL A 112 4.28 6.04 -11.48
N CYS A 113 3.41 5.46 -10.66
CA CYS A 113 2.24 6.10 -10.09
C CYS A 113 2.49 6.39 -8.61
N ILE A 114 2.35 7.65 -8.21
CA ILE A 114 2.38 8.09 -6.81
C ILE A 114 0.96 8.42 -6.39
N TYR A 115 0.41 7.69 -5.42
CA TYR A 115 -0.93 7.96 -4.92
C TYR A 115 -0.87 8.43 -3.47
N ASP A 116 -1.50 9.59 -3.25
CA ASP A 116 -1.70 10.22 -1.96
C ASP A 116 -3.22 10.34 -1.70
N PRO A 117 -3.78 9.54 -0.76
CA PRO A 117 -5.21 9.54 -0.47
C PRO A 117 -5.79 10.89 -0.05
N MET A 118 -4.98 11.76 0.55
CA MET A 118 -5.43 13.06 1.06
C MET A 118 -5.13 14.21 0.08
N ASN A 119 -4.54 13.91 -1.09
CA ASN A 119 -4.02 14.91 -2.04
C ASN A 119 -3.20 15.99 -1.33
N SER A 120 -2.36 15.55 -0.40
CA SER A 120 -1.59 16.43 0.48
C SER A 120 -0.31 16.91 -0.21
N SER A 121 0.44 17.78 0.47
CA SER A 121 1.78 18.17 0.02
C SER A 121 2.79 17.01 0.08
N TYR A 122 2.50 15.90 0.77
CA TYR A 122 3.39 14.75 0.82
C TYR A 122 3.61 14.12 -0.55
N GLY A 123 2.61 14.11 -1.44
CA GLY A 123 2.77 13.62 -2.81
C GLY A 123 3.91 14.31 -3.57
N VAL A 124 4.16 15.60 -3.29
CA VAL A 124 5.28 16.36 -3.88
C VAL A 124 6.63 15.83 -3.38
N ASN A 125 6.72 15.48 -2.10
CA ASN A 125 7.95 14.97 -1.47
C ASN A 125 8.28 13.53 -1.88
N LEU A 126 7.28 12.75 -2.32
CA LEU A 126 7.48 11.40 -2.83
C LEU A 126 8.04 11.36 -4.25
N ARG A 127 7.81 12.41 -5.05
CA ARG A 127 8.26 12.45 -6.44
C ARG A 127 9.78 12.34 -6.60
N PRO A 128 10.62 13.08 -5.85
CA PRO A 128 12.07 12.91 -5.90
C PRO A 128 12.53 11.48 -5.56
N ILE A 129 11.82 10.80 -4.67
CA ILE A 129 12.12 9.41 -4.28
C ILE A 129 11.76 8.48 -5.43
N ALA A 130 10.57 8.63 -6.01
CA ALA A 130 10.16 7.88 -7.19
C ALA A 130 11.13 8.08 -8.37
N ASP A 131 11.56 9.31 -8.64
CA ASP A 131 12.55 9.61 -9.67
C ASP A 131 13.86 8.86 -9.42
N LYS A 132 14.39 8.89 -8.19
CA LYS A 132 15.59 8.10 -7.82
C LYS A 132 15.37 6.59 -7.96
N LEU A 133 14.21 6.08 -7.60
CA LEU A 133 13.86 4.66 -7.77
C LEU A 133 13.93 4.23 -9.24
N THR A 134 13.46 5.07 -10.18
CA THR A 134 13.55 4.78 -11.62
C THR A 134 14.99 4.69 -12.15
N MET A 135 15.95 5.30 -11.45
CA MET A 135 17.37 5.21 -11.81
C MET A 135 18.04 3.93 -11.30
N MET A 136 17.35 3.10 -10.51
CA MET A 136 17.89 1.89 -9.91
C MET A 136 17.35 0.59 -10.49
N VAL A 137 16.26 0.64 -11.23
CA VAL A 137 15.71 -0.52 -11.93
C VAL A 137 16.56 -0.87 -13.17
N PRO A 138 16.52 -2.12 -13.66
CA PRO A 138 17.21 -2.51 -14.88
C PRO A 138 16.84 -1.59 -16.04
N ASP A 139 17.77 -1.39 -16.97
CA ASP A 139 17.61 -0.48 -18.11
C ASP A 139 17.36 0.99 -17.73
N ALA A 140 17.78 1.39 -16.52
CA ALA A 140 17.79 2.77 -16.04
C ALA A 140 18.60 3.68 -16.98
N ALA A 141 17.89 4.31 -17.91
CA ALA A 141 18.38 5.42 -18.69
C ALA A 141 17.50 6.65 -18.39
N PRO A 142 18.05 7.87 -18.40
CA PRO A 142 17.28 9.09 -18.19
C PRO A 142 16.03 9.13 -19.08
N ARG A 143 14.90 9.54 -18.51
CA ARG A 143 13.61 9.79 -19.22
C ARG A 143 12.91 8.56 -19.80
N ARG A 144 13.26 7.34 -19.38
CA ARG A 144 12.53 6.12 -19.80
C ARG A 144 11.24 5.85 -19.02
N TYR A 145 11.17 6.28 -17.77
CA TYR A 145 10.01 6.08 -16.92
C TYR A 145 9.19 7.36 -16.79
N ARG A 146 7.88 7.23 -16.92
CA ARG A 146 6.94 8.34 -16.66
C ARG A 146 6.58 8.33 -15.18
N VAL A 147 7.07 9.30 -14.42
CA VAL A 147 6.69 9.48 -13.01
C VAL A 147 5.56 10.50 -12.91
N ARG A 148 4.43 10.12 -12.32
CA ARG A 148 3.24 10.96 -12.19
C ARG A 148 2.47 10.72 -10.90
N ALA A 149 1.76 11.75 -10.46
CA ALA A 149 0.69 11.57 -9.49
C ALA A 149 -0.43 10.72 -10.11
N TYR A 150 -0.98 9.80 -9.33
CA TYR A 150 -2.12 9.00 -9.71
C TYR A 150 -3.40 9.72 -9.31
N GLN A 151 -4.15 10.16 -10.32
CA GLN A 151 -5.51 10.65 -10.14
C GLN A 151 -6.43 9.43 -10.05
N SER A 152 -6.98 9.23 -8.87
CA SER A 152 -7.83 8.09 -8.56
C SER A 152 -9.29 8.51 -8.48
N ASP A 153 -10.18 7.61 -8.91
CA ASP A 153 -11.62 7.78 -8.75
C ASP A 153 -12.10 7.41 -7.34
N LEU A 154 -11.22 6.94 -6.44
CA LEU A 154 -11.55 6.53 -5.07
C LEU A 154 -12.13 7.65 -4.20
N GLY A 155 -11.97 8.91 -4.62
CA GLY A 155 -12.26 10.10 -3.82
C GLY A 155 -11.06 10.51 -2.97
N VAL A 156 -11.20 11.66 -2.30
CA VAL A 156 -10.20 12.18 -1.36
C VAL A 156 -10.57 11.74 0.04
N GLN A 157 -9.62 11.20 0.78
CA GLN A 157 -9.80 10.91 2.19
C GLN A 157 -9.99 12.21 2.98
N ILE A 158 -11.05 12.25 3.79
CA ILE A 158 -11.40 13.40 4.64
C ILE A 158 -11.29 13.11 6.15
N ASP A 159 -11.15 11.85 6.55
CA ASP A 159 -10.90 11.46 7.94
C ASP A 159 -9.41 11.32 8.25
N SER A 160 -9.06 11.08 9.51
CA SER A 160 -7.66 11.05 9.98
C SER A 160 -7.02 9.65 10.01
N TYR A 161 -7.70 8.61 9.52
CA TYR A 161 -7.29 7.23 9.84
C TYR A 161 -7.40 6.22 8.68
N ASN A 162 -8.07 6.55 7.57
CA ASN A 162 -8.27 5.61 6.47
C ASN A 162 -7.17 5.67 5.38
N CYS A 163 -6.12 6.48 5.50
CA CYS A 163 -5.06 6.59 4.49
C CYS A 163 -4.47 5.23 4.10
N GLY A 164 -4.24 4.36 5.07
CA GLY A 164 -3.78 3.00 4.83
C GLY A 164 -4.80 2.15 4.05
N VAL A 165 -6.10 2.32 4.30
CA VAL A 165 -7.17 1.61 3.57
C VAL A 165 -7.22 2.07 2.12
N TYR A 166 -7.20 3.38 1.87
CA TYR A 166 -7.14 3.93 0.51
C TYR A 166 -5.89 3.46 -0.24
N MET A 167 -4.73 3.47 0.43
CA MET A 167 -3.46 2.99 -0.14
C MET A 167 -3.56 1.52 -0.55
N LEU A 168 -4.11 0.65 0.30
CA LEU A 168 -4.26 -0.78 -0.03
C LEU A 168 -5.21 -0.99 -1.21
N VAL A 169 -6.34 -0.28 -1.27
CA VAL A 169 -7.26 -0.35 -2.42
C VAL A 169 -6.59 0.14 -3.70
N ALA A 170 -5.79 1.22 -3.64
CA ALA A 170 -5.05 1.69 -4.81
C ALA A 170 -4.07 0.63 -5.33
N PHE A 171 -3.38 -0.11 -4.44
CA PHE A 171 -2.56 -1.25 -4.86
C PHE A 171 -3.38 -2.35 -5.52
N GLU A 172 -4.56 -2.69 -5.00
CA GLU A 172 -5.47 -3.66 -5.63
C GLU A 172 -5.86 -3.20 -7.04
N VAL A 173 -6.19 -1.92 -7.23
CA VAL A 173 -6.49 -1.33 -8.55
C VAL A 173 -5.26 -1.38 -9.48
N PHE A 174 -4.07 -1.06 -8.99
CA PHE A 174 -2.84 -1.09 -9.80
C PHE A 174 -2.50 -2.49 -10.34
N VAL A 175 -2.93 -3.54 -9.65
CA VAL A 175 -2.70 -4.93 -10.07
C VAL A 175 -3.83 -5.50 -10.94
N GLY A 176 -4.82 -4.66 -11.29
CA GLY A 176 -5.88 -5.01 -12.23
C GLY A 176 -7.20 -5.45 -11.58
N THR A 177 -7.40 -5.16 -10.29
CA THR A 177 -8.71 -5.35 -9.65
C THR A 177 -9.72 -4.38 -10.28
N GLU A 178 -11.00 -4.77 -10.31
CA GLU A 178 -12.09 -3.92 -10.81
C GLU A 178 -12.06 -2.53 -10.19
N ASN A 179 -12.27 -1.50 -11.02
CA ASN A 179 -12.31 -0.13 -10.56
C ASN A 179 -13.45 0.06 -9.56
N ILE A 180 -13.10 0.59 -8.40
CA ILE A 180 -14.03 1.12 -7.41
C ILE A 180 -13.85 2.63 -7.36
N SER A 181 -14.95 3.37 -7.21
CA SER A 181 -14.94 4.82 -7.20
C SER A 181 -15.77 5.36 -6.04
N GLN A 182 -15.41 6.58 -5.59
CA GLN A 182 -16.10 7.34 -4.56
C GLN A 182 -16.38 6.52 -3.29
N LEU A 183 -15.30 6.04 -2.64
CA LEU A 183 -15.40 5.18 -1.46
C LEU A 183 -16.24 5.85 -0.38
N SER A 184 -17.41 5.29 -0.12
CA SER A 184 -18.28 5.75 0.95
C SER A 184 -17.74 5.30 2.32
N ARG A 185 -18.21 5.94 3.39
CA ARG A 185 -17.87 5.52 4.76
C ARG A 185 -18.24 4.06 5.04
N LYS A 186 -19.34 3.57 4.48
CA LYS A 186 -19.78 2.17 4.63
C LYS A 186 -18.83 1.22 3.93
N GLU A 187 -18.35 1.59 2.74
CA GLU A 187 -17.37 0.80 1.98
C GLU A 187 -16.01 0.77 2.67
N LEU A 188 -15.56 1.89 3.23
CA LEU A 188 -14.33 1.92 4.04
C LEU A 188 -14.43 1.00 5.26
N GLN A 189 -15.57 0.99 5.96
CA GLN A 189 -15.80 0.05 7.07
C GLN A 189 -15.79 -1.40 6.60
N TYR A 190 -16.41 -1.68 5.46
CA TYR A 190 -16.41 -3.00 4.86
C TYR A 190 -15.00 -3.46 4.47
N LEU A 191 -14.19 -2.58 3.86
CA LEU A 191 -12.81 -2.89 3.47
C LEU A 191 -11.94 -3.20 4.69
N ARG A 192 -12.09 -2.45 5.79
CA ARG A 192 -11.43 -2.78 7.06
C ARG A 192 -11.82 -4.14 7.59
N TYR A 193 -13.10 -4.48 7.52
CA TYR A 193 -13.57 -5.82 7.88
C TYR A 193 -12.96 -6.91 6.99
N ARG A 194 -12.88 -6.68 5.67
CA ARG A 194 -12.21 -7.60 4.75
C ARG A 194 -10.74 -7.81 5.10
N TYR A 195 -10.01 -6.73 5.33
CA TYR A 195 -8.60 -6.81 5.73
C TYR A 195 -8.43 -7.50 7.09
N LEU A 196 -9.34 -7.26 8.03
CA LEU A 196 -9.35 -7.95 9.31
C LEU A 196 -9.51 -9.46 9.12
N CYS A 197 -10.44 -9.89 8.27
CA CYS A 197 -10.62 -11.30 7.95
C CYS A 197 -9.35 -11.91 7.34
N MET A 198 -8.66 -11.19 6.46
CA MET A 198 -7.37 -11.64 5.91
C MET A 198 -6.31 -11.83 7.01
N CYS A 199 -6.24 -10.92 7.98
CA CYS A 199 -5.27 -11.04 9.09
C CYS A 199 -5.58 -12.19 10.05
N LEU A 200 -6.84 -12.58 10.22
CA LEU A 200 -7.28 -13.60 11.18
C LEU A 200 -7.42 -15.01 10.58
N ASN A 201 -7.30 -15.14 9.26
CA ASN A 201 -7.37 -16.41 8.53
C ASN A 201 -6.00 -16.86 8.02
#